data_AF-A0A7C4CQ27-F1
#
_entry.id   AF-A0A7C4CQ27-F1
#
_cell.length_a   1.000
_cell.length_b   1.000
_cell.length_c   1.000
_cell.angle_alpha   90.00
_cell.angle_beta   90.00
_cell.angle_gamma   90.00
#
_symmetry.space_group_name_H-M   'P 1'
#
loop_
_entity.id
_entity.type
_entity.pdbx_description
1 polymer ?
#
loop_
_entity_poly.entity_id
_entity_poly.type
_entity_poly.pdbx_seq_one_letter_code
_entity_poly.pdbx_strand_id
1 'polypeptide(L)' 'MKVTVDAGKTLLVDGPASVTLISGVVEVFGHSLKQIGKVVIRDGKRMPFVVKEKATFEVSLGENANVEEIDGNTIPPS' A
#
# COMPACT_ATOMS: atom_id res chain seq x y z
N MET A 1 -1.70 7.54 -10.33
CA MET A 1 -0.25 7.80 -10.31
C MET A 1 0.49 6.50 -10.08
N LYS A 2 1.73 6.38 -10.54
CA LYS A 2 2.60 5.22 -10.22
C LYS A 2 3.54 5.59 -9.08
N VAL A 3 3.63 4.74 -8.07
CA VAL A 3 4.50 4.90 -6.90
C VAL A 3 5.38 3.67 -6.78
N THR A 4 6.68 3.87 -6.68
CA THR A 4 7.63 2.77 -6.44
C THR A 4 8.17 2.93 -5.04
N VAL A 5 8.07 1.87 -4.24
CA VAL A 5 8.49 1.88 -2.84
C VAL A 5 9.50 0.76 -2.63
N ASP A 6 10.57 1.08 -1.91
CA ASP A 6 11.63 0.12 -1.62
C ASP A 6 11.26 -0.84 -0.47
N ALA A 7 11.97 -1.97 -0.41
CA ALA A 7 11.76 -2.98 0.63
C ALA A 7 12.01 -2.41 2.03
N GLY A 8 11.19 -2.82 3.00
CA GLY A 8 11.29 -2.38 4.41
C GLY A 8 10.52 -1.11 4.74
N LYS A 9 9.84 -0.51 3.76
CA LYS A 9 8.97 0.66 3.94
C LYS A 9 7.50 0.27 3.91
N THR A 10 6.65 1.16 4.41
CA THR A 10 5.20 0.99 4.34
C THR A 10 4.56 2.14 3.59
N LEU A 11 3.71 1.82 2.62
CA LEU A 11 2.87 2.81 1.95
C LEU A 11 1.52 2.85 2.66
N LEU A 12 1.18 3.99 3.26
CA LEU A 12 -0.13 4.25 3.82
C LEU A 12 -0.99 4.95 2.77
N VAL A 13 -2.20 4.43 2.56
CA VAL A 13 -3.14 5.04 1.63
C VAL A 13 -4.49 5.23 2.32
N ASP A 14 -4.96 6.48 2.34
CA ASP A 14 -6.27 6.87 2.83
C ASP A 14 -7.28 6.88 1.70
N GLY A 15 -8.44 6.28 1.93
CA GLY A 15 -9.55 6.26 1.00
C GLY A 15 -10.39 7.54 1.07
N PRO A 16 -11.21 7.80 0.04
CA PRO A 16 -11.54 6.91 -1.07
C PRO A 16 -10.41 6.81 -2.11
N ALA A 17 -9.86 5.60 -2.30
CA ALA A 17 -8.72 5.37 -3.20
C ALA A 17 -8.74 3.95 -3.75
N SER A 18 -8.01 3.69 -4.84
CA SER A 18 -7.74 2.33 -5.30
C SER A 18 -6.27 2.14 -5.61
N VAL A 19 -5.70 1.05 -5.12
CA VAL A 19 -4.30 0.70 -5.26
C VAL A 19 -4.21 -0.61 -6.03
N THR A 20 -3.49 -0.62 -7.15
CA THR A 20 -3.19 -1.83 -7.90
C THR A 20 -1.72 -2.16 -7.73
N LEU A 21 -1.41 -3.36 -7.27
CA LEU A 21 -0.03 -3.84 -7.25
C LEU A 21 0.36 -4.25 -8.68
N ILE A 22 1.40 -3.64 -9.24
CA ILE A 22 1.90 -3.95 -10.59
C ILE A 22 3.02 -4.99 -10.51
N SER A 23 3.91 -4.86 -9.53
CA SER A 23 5.04 -5.76 -9.32
C SER A 23 5.52 -5.71 -7.88
N GLY A 24 6.18 -6.77 -7.42
CA GLY A 24 6.78 -6.86 -6.09
C GLY A 24 5.95 -7.69 -5.12
N VAL A 25 6.38 -7.72 -3.86
CA VAL A 25 5.73 -8.48 -2.79
C VAL A 25 5.41 -7.54 -1.64
N VAL A 26 4.12 -7.49 -1.30
CA VAL A 26 3.61 -6.57 -0.29
C VAL A 26 2.75 -7.33 0.70
N GLU A 27 2.64 -6.80 1.91
CA GLU A 27 1.84 -7.36 2.99
C GLU A 27 0.86 -6.29 3.49
N VAL A 28 -0.41 -6.67 3.59
CA VAL A 28 -1.50 -5.78 4.03
C VAL A 28 -2.20 -6.48 5.18
N PHE A 29 -2.13 -5.91 6.38
CA PHE A 29 -2.72 -6.48 7.61
C PHE A 29 -2.38 -7.98 7.83
N GLY A 30 -1.14 -8.40 7.59
CA GLY A 30 -0.72 -9.79 7.77
C GLY A 30 -0.95 -10.69 6.55
N HIS A 31 -1.56 -10.17 5.48
CA HIS A 31 -1.82 -10.93 4.25
C HIS A 31 -0.87 -10.52 3.13
N SER A 32 -0.13 -11.47 2.58
CA SER A 32 0.78 -11.22 1.46
C SER A 32 0.03 -11.15 0.14
N LEU A 33 0.14 -10.01 -0.54
CA LEU A 33 -0.21 -9.83 -1.94
C LEU A 33 1.03 -10.07 -2.81
N LYS A 34 0.98 -11.14 -3.61
CA LYS A 34 2.05 -11.54 -4.54
C LYS A 34 1.66 -11.43 -6.02
N GLN A 35 0.40 -11.10 -6.31
CA GLN A 35 -0.15 -11.06 -7.66
C GLN A 35 -0.74 -9.67 -7.95
N ILE A 36 -0.88 -9.36 -9.25
CA ILE A 36 -1.56 -8.15 -9.70
C ILE A 36 -2.99 -8.17 -9.17
N GLY A 37 -3.27 -7.28 -8.23
CA GLY A 37 -4.54 -7.19 -7.54
C GLY A 37 -4.89 -5.74 -7.28
N LYS A 38 -6.17 -5.41 -7.46
CA LYS A 38 -6.71 -4.08 -7.15
C LYS A 38 -7.35 -4.11 -5.77
N VAL A 39 -6.82 -3.30 -4.86
CA VAL A 39 -7.37 -3.05 -3.54
C VAL A 39 -8.14 -1.74 -3.57
N VAL A 40 -9.43 -1.79 -3.24
CA VAL A 40 -10.28 -0.60 -3.14
C VAL A 40 -10.39 -0.19 -1.68
N ILE A 41 -10.01 1.06 -1.41
CA ILE A 41 -9.99 1.67 -0.09
C ILE A 41 -11.18 2.60 -0.02
N ARG A 42 -12.13 2.29 0.87
CA ARG A 42 -13.35 3.09 1.04
C ARG A 42 -13.03 4.37 1.83
N ASP A 43 -13.91 5.34 1.70
CA ASP A 43 -13.85 6.58 2.47
C ASP A 43 -13.75 6.31 3.98
N GLY A 44 -12.92 7.09 4.68
CA GLY A 44 -12.61 6.94 6.10
C GLY A 44 -11.80 5.69 6.47
N LYS A 45 -11.20 4.98 5.51
CA LYS A 45 -10.30 3.84 5.76
C LYS A 45 -8.87 4.16 5.35
N ARG A 46 -7.91 3.69 6.15
CA ARG A 46 -6.48 3.69 5.84
C ARG A 46 -6.01 2.26 5.65
N MET A 47 -5.30 1.99 4.56
CA MET A 47 -4.68 0.68 4.32
C MET A 47 -3.15 0.81 4.35
N PRO A 48 -2.45 0.03 5.18
CA PRO A 48 -1.01 -0.09 5.15
C PRO A 48 -0.56 -1.18 4.18
N PHE A 49 0.35 -0.83 3.26
CA PHE A 49 1.01 -1.76 2.36
C PHE A 49 2.49 -1.85 2.75
N VAL A 50 2.82 -2.86 3.55
CA VAL A 50 4.20 -3.14 3.99
C VAL A 50 4.95 -3.81 2.85
N VAL A 51 6.00 -3.18 2.37
CA VAL A 51 6.75 -3.65 1.19
C VAL A 51 7.85 -4.61 1.65
N LYS A 52 7.72 -5.90 1.27
CA LYS A 52 8.74 -6.92 1.56
C LYS A 52 9.84 -6.91 0.52
N GLU A 53 9.45 -6.75 -0.74
CA GLU A 53 10.33 -6.63 -1.89
C GLU A 53 9.90 -5.41 -2.70
N LYS A 54 10.87 -4.70 -3.30
CA LYS A 54 10.64 -3.48 -4.07
C LYS A 54 9.39 -3.61 -4.94
N ALA A 55 8.40 -2.76 -4.66
CA ALA A 55 7.08 -2.88 -5.24
C ALA A 55 6.68 -1.63 -6.01
N THR A 56 6.00 -1.84 -7.13
CA THR A 56 5.42 -0.76 -7.93
C THR A 56 3.91 -0.83 -7.80
N PHE A 57 3.32 0.29 -7.40
CA PHE A 57 1.89 0.45 -7.23
C PHE A 57 1.35 1.45 -8.24
N GLU A 58 0.13 1.21 -8.70
CA GLU A 58 -0.68 2.20 -9.39
C GLU A 58 -1.80 2.65 -8.45
N VAL A 59 -1.72 3.90 -8.00
CA VAL A 59 -2.64 4.47 -7.02
C VAL A 59 -3.55 5.49 -7.70
N SER A 60 -4.86 5.31 -7.56
CA SER A 60 -5.87 6.29 -7.93
C SER A 60 -6.45 6.87 -6.65
N LEU A 61 -6.27 8.17 -6.44
CA LEU A 61 -6.77 8.90 -5.28
C LEU A 61 -8.08 9.57 -5.66
N GLY A 62 -9.10 9.41 -4.81
CA GLY A 62 -10.33 10.17 -4.85
C GLY A 62 -10.21 11.47 -4.07
N GLU A 63 -11.37 12.08 -3.81
CA GLU A 63 -11.46 13.33 -3.06
C GLU A 63 -11.06 13.10 -1.59
N ASN A 64 -10.21 13.98 -1.04
CA ASN A 64 -9.63 13.88 0.32
C ASN A 64 -8.73 12.65 0.60
N ALA A 65 -8.38 11.86 -0.42
CA ALA A 65 -7.46 10.75 -0.27
C ALA A 65 -6.00 11.21 -0.12
N ASN A 66 -5.22 10.48 0.67
CA ASN A 66 -3.82 10.78 0.95
C ASN A 66 -2.94 9.54 0.75
N VAL A 67 -1.68 9.76 0.39
CA VAL A 67 -0.65 8.71 0.29
C VAL A 67 0.57 9.19 1.06
N GLU A 68 1.04 8.35 1.97
CA GLU A 68 2.21 8.62 2.80
C GLU A 68 3.15 7.42 2.77
N GLU A 69 4.43 7.69 2.56
CA GLU A 69 5.48 6.68 2.68
C GLU A 69 6.17 6.85 4.02
N ILE A 70 6.18 5.79 4.81
CA ILE A 70 6.84 5.78 6.12
C ILE A 70 7.94 4.72 6.13
N ASP A 71 9.05 5.07 6.78
CA ASP A 71 10.14 4.14 7.03
C ASP A 71 9.77 3.23 8.22
N GLY A 72 9.94 1.92 8.04
CA GLY A 72 9.64 0.93 9.06
C GLY A 72 8.32 0.18 8.85
N ASN A 73 8.14 -0.85 9.69
CA ASN A 73 6.97 -1.71 9.66
C ASN A 73 5.92 -1.21 10.64
N THR A 74 4.67 -1.10 10.19
CA THR A 74 3.52 -0.78 11.06
C THR A 74 3.03 -1.98 11.86
N ILE A 75 3.57 -3.17 11.60
CA ILE A 75 3.29 -4.39 12.34
C ILE A 75 4.22 -4.45 13.55
N PRO A 76 3.70 -4.40 14.79
CA PRO A 76 4.51 -4.47 15.99
C PRO A 76 5.23 -5.83 16.10
N PRO A 77 6.46 -5.87 16.63
CA PRO A 77 7.10 -7.13 17.00
C PRO A 77 6.31 -7.79 18.13
N SER A 78 6.24 -9.13 18.10
CA SER A 78 5.54 -9.95 19.10
C SER A 78 6.25 -9.95 20.46
#